data_AF-A0A9X1LN06-F1
#
_entry.id   AF-A0A9X1LN06-F1
#
_cell.length_a   1.000
_cell.length_b   1.000
_cell.length_c   1.000
_cell.angle_alpha   90.00
_cell.angle_beta   90.00
_cell.angle_gamma   90.00
#
_symmetry.space_group_name_H-M   'P 1'
#
loop_
_entity.id
_entity.type
_entity.pdbx_description
1 polymer ?
#
loop_
_entity_poly.entity_id
_entity_poly.type
_entity_poly.pdbx_seq_one_letter_code
_entity_poly.pdbx_strand_id
1 'polypeptide(L)' 'MTVRQIACVGSTVERVPTLFARGVPVLGHVGLAPQTTAMLGGTRVQARTTDAASRVIEDALAPHRANDRAG' A
#
# COMPACT_ATOMS: atom_id res chain seq x y z
N MET A 1 16.63 -3.96 -13.58
CA MET A 1 15.79 -4.56 -12.51
C MET A 1 14.61 -3.62 -12.30
N THR A 2 13.37 -4.10 -12.39
CA THR A 2 12.18 -3.24 -12.38
C THR A 2 11.43 -3.42 -11.08
N VAL A 3 11.20 -2.34 -10.33
CA VAL A 3 10.37 -2.32 -9.11
C VAL A 3 8.95 -1.92 -9.48
N ARG A 4 7.96 -2.60 -8.89
CA ARG A 4 6.54 -2.27 -9.05
C ARG A 4 6.07 -1.47 -7.83
N GLN A 5 5.54 -0.26 -8.04
CA GLN A 5 4.81 0.46 -7.00
C GLN A 5 3.37 -0.06 -6.93
N ILE A 6 2.88 -0.33 -5.73
CA ILE A 6 1.49 -0.71 -5.48
C ILE A 6 0.88 0.15 -4.36
N ALA A 7 -0.43 0.37 -4.43
CA ALA A 7 -1.15 0.97 -3.31
C ALA A 7 -1.36 -0.08 -2.21
N CYS A 8 -1.08 0.26 -0.96
CA CYS A 8 -1.22 -0.66 0.17
C CYS A 8 -2.66 -0.74 0.73
N VAL A 9 -3.66 -0.69 -0.15
CA VAL A 9 -5.07 -0.71 0.23
C VAL A 9 -5.86 -1.70 -0.61
N GLY A 10 -6.88 -2.30 0.02
CA GLY A 10 -7.81 -3.22 -0.63
C GLY A 10 -7.13 -4.44 -1.27
N SER A 11 -7.72 -4.91 -2.38
CA SER A 11 -7.29 -6.13 -3.09
C SER A 11 -5.90 -6.05 -3.74
N THR A 12 -5.27 -4.87 -3.77
CA THR A 12 -3.93 -4.72 -4.34
C THR A 12 -2.89 -5.46 -3.49
N VAL A 13 -3.09 -5.49 -2.16
CA VAL A 13 -2.21 -6.16 -1.20
C VAL A 13 -2.14 -7.67 -1.45
N GLU A 14 -3.24 -8.28 -1.88
CA GLU A 14 -3.32 -9.72 -2.17
C GLU A 14 -2.44 -10.15 -3.35
N ARG A 15 -1.99 -9.19 -4.19
CA ARG A 15 -1.14 -9.47 -5.35
C ARG A 15 0.35 -9.57 -4.97
N VAL A 16 0.74 -9.12 -3.77
CA VAL A 16 2.14 -9.05 -3.31
C VAL A 16 2.82 -10.42 -3.38
N PRO A 17 2.25 -11.52 -2.82
CA PRO A 17 2.90 -12.82 -2.86
C PRO A 17 3.17 -13.33 -4.27
N THR A 18 2.23 -13.13 -5.20
CA THR A 18 2.39 -13.55 -6.59
C THR A 18 3.47 -12.75 -7.32
N LEU A 19 3.61 -11.46 -7.01
CA LEU A 19 4.68 -10.62 -7.57
C LEU A 19 6.04 -11.05 -7.05
N PHE A 20 6.15 -11.29 -5.74
CA PHE A 20 7.38 -11.78 -5.10
C PHE A 20 7.79 -13.16 -5.64
N ALA A 21 6.85 -14.11 -5.75
CA ALA A 21 7.08 -15.43 -6.31
C ALA A 21 7.58 -15.40 -7.78
N ARG A 22 7.30 -14.32 -8.51
CA ARG A 22 7.78 -14.08 -9.88
C ARG A 22 9.08 -13.28 -9.95
N GLY A 23 9.72 -13.02 -8.81
CA GLY A 23 10.96 -12.25 -8.72
C GLY A 23 10.78 -10.74 -8.97
N VAL A 24 9.55 -10.22 -8.85
CA VAL A 24 9.27 -8.79 -9.01
C VAL A 24 9.28 -8.11 -7.63
N PRO A 25 10.29 -7.28 -7.32
CA PRO A 25 10.30 -6.52 -6.08
C PRO A 25 9.19 -5.46 -6.08
N VAL A 26 8.62 -5.22 -4.90
CA VAL A 26 7.46 -4.35 -4.70
C VAL A 26 7.77 -3.24 -3.71
N LEU A 27 7.41 -2.00 -4.05
CA LEU A 27 7.35 -0.87 -3.12
C LEU A 27 5.89 -0.61 -2.75
N GLY A 28 5.57 -0.67 -1.46
CA GLY A 28 4.27 -0.28 -0.95
C GLY A 28 4.13 1.23 -0.82
N HIS A 29 3.07 1.81 -1.37
CA HIS A 29 2.71 3.22 -1.23
C HIS A 29 1.45 3.39 -0.37
N VAL A 30 1.54 4.23 0.67
CA VAL A 30 0.45 4.53 1.61
C VAL A 30 0.08 6.01 1.60
N GLY A 31 -1.10 6.33 2.12
CA GLY A 31 -1.57 7.70 2.26
C GLY A 31 -2.02 8.30 0.93
N LEU A 32 -1.49 9.46 0.57
CA LEU A 32 -1.93 10.16 -0.63
C LEU A 32 -1.34 9.52 -1.88
N ALA A 33 -2.18 8.90 -2.70
CA ALA A 33 -1.80 8.41 -4.02
C ALA A 33 -2.19 9.46 -5.07
N PRO A 34 -1.26 9.95 -5.90
CA PRO A 34 -1.56 10.90 -6.98
C PRO A 34 -2.73 10.45 -7.86
N GLN A 35 -2.83 9.15 -8.10
CA GLN A 35 -3.85 8.49 -8.90
C GLN A 35 -5.27 8.63 -8.32
N THR A 36 -5.41 8.86 -7.01
CA THR A 36 -6.70 8.96 -6.31
C THR A 36 -6.94 10.34 -5.70
N THR A 37 -6.09 11.33 -6.01
CA THR A 37 -6.21 12.71 -5.49
C THR A 37 -7.59 13.32 -5.71
N ALA A 38 -8.21 13.10 -6.87
CA ALA A 38 -9.58 13.59 -7.13
C ALA A 38 -10.61 13.00 -6.14
N MET A 39 -10.52 11.71 -5.82
CA MET A 39 -11.41 11.05 -4.85
C MET A 39 -11.13 11.51 -3.42
N LEU A 40 -9.90 11.92 -3.13
CA LEU A 40 -9.46 12.45 -1.83
C LEU A 40 -9.75 13.95 -1.65
N GLY A 41 -10.37 14.61 -2.65
CA GLY A 41 -10.65 16.05 -2.61
C GLY A 41 -9.41 16.92 -2.83
N GLY A 42 -8.47 16.46 -3.65
CA GLY A 42 -7.22 17.11 -4.01
C GLY A 42 -6.00 16.60 -3.24
N THR A 43 -4.88 17.32 -3.33
CA THR A 43 -3.64 17.00 -2.61
C THR A 43 -3.73 17.45 -1.16
N ARG A 44 -4.41 16.67 -0.32
CA ARG A 44 -4.62 16.96 1.10
C ARG A 44 -3.77 16.07 1.98
N VAL A 45 -3.28 16.64 3.09
CA VAL A 45 -2.56 15.89 4.12
C VAL A 45 -3.48 14.82 4.73
N GLN A 46 -3.01 13.57 4.72
CA GLN A 46 -3.67 12.40 5.33
C GLN A 46 -3.14 12.18 6.75
N ALA A 47 -3.78 11.31 7.54
CA ALA A 47 -3.35 10.96 8.91
C ALA A 47 -3.29 12.14 9.91
N ARG A 48 -4.23 13.09 9.80
CA ARG A 48 -4.31 14.27 10.71
C ARG A 48 -4.93 13.97 12.08
N THR A 49 -5.53 12.80 12.25
CA THR A 49 -6.10 12.32 13.51
C THR A 49 -5.42 11.01 13.88
N THR A 50 -5.41 10.69 15.18
CA THR A 50 -4.83 9.43 15.68
C THR A 50 -5.44 8.21 14.99
N ASP A 51 -6.77 8.18 14.81
CA ASP A 51 -7.45 7.10 14.09
C ASP A 51 -6.98 6.96 12.63
N ALA A 52 -6.88 8.08 11.91
CA ALA A 52 -6.42 8.07 10.53
C ALA A 52 -4.92 7.68 10.42
N ALA A 53 -4.09 8.08 11.39
CA ALA A 53 -2.69 7.68 11.47
C ALA A 53 -2.54 6.17 11.72
N SER A 54 -3.32 5.62 12.65
CA SER A 54 -3.35 4.17 12.92
C SER A 54 -3.73 3.38 11.66
N ARG A 55 -4.70 3.86 10.88
CA ARG A 55 -5.06 3.24 9.60
C ARG A 55 -3.91 3.26 8.58
N VAL A 56 -3.20 4.37 8.44
CA VAL A 56 -2.02 4.44 7.55
C VAL A 56 -0.93 3.45 7.97
N ILE A 57 -0.74 3.25 9.28
CA ILE A 57 0.21 2.25 9.80
C ILE A 57 -0.24 0.83 9.45
N GLU A 58 -1.51 0.52 9.66
CA GLU A 58 -2.07 -0.80 9.31
C GLU A 58 -1.96 -1.07 7.80
N ASP A 59 -2.27 -0.08 6.96
CA ASP A 59 -2.09 -0.16 5.51
C ASP A 59 -0.60 -0.40 5.16
N ALA A 60 0.34 0.27 5.84
CA ALA A 60 1.77 0.09 5.60
C ALA A 60 2.26 -1.32 5.94
N LEU A 61 1.67 -1.97 6.94
CA LEU A 61 2.03 -3.32 7.38
C LEU A 61 1.33 -4.40 6.56
N ALA A 62 0.21 -4.10 5.90
CA ALA A 62 -0.57 -5.09 5.17
C ALA A 62 0.21 -5.84 4.07
N PRO A 63 1.04 -5.21 3.22
CA PRO A 63 1.88 -5.90 2.23
C PRO A 63 2.87 -6.88 2.86
N HIS A 64 3.51 -6.47 3.96
CA HIS A 64 4.45 -7.32 4.68
C HIS A 64 3.75 -8.55 5.26
N ARG A 65 2.64 -8.35 5.97
CA ARG A 65 1.84 -9.44 6.53
C ARG A 65 1.28 -10.38 5.45
N ALA A 66 0.91 -9.85 4.29
CA ALA A 66 0.43 -10.66 3.17
C ALA A 66 1.55 -11.55 2.59
N ASN A 67 2.77 -11.02 2.49
CA ASN A 67 3.92 -11.78 2.04
C ASN A 67 4.35 -12.86 3.05
N ASP A 68 4.38 -12.53 4.35
CA ASP A 68 4.80 -13.45 5.41
C ASP A 68 3.89 -14.67 5.56
N ARG A 69 2.59 -14.54 5.25
CA ARG A 69 1.64 -15.67 5.29
C ARG A 69 1.73 -16.61 4.07
N ALA A 70 2.45 -16.18 3.03
CA ALA A 70 2.57 -16.93 1.78
C ALA A 70 3.89 -17.71 1.67
N GLY A 71 4.83 -17.49 2.59
CA GLY A 71 6.04 -18.29 2.77
C GLY A 71 5.86 -19.34 3.85
#